data_AF-F9DRJ0-F1
#
_entry.id   AF-F9DRJ0-F1
#
_cell.length_a   1.000
_cell.length_b   1.000
_cell.length_c   1.000
_cell.angle_alpha   90.00
_cell.angle_beta   90.00
_cell.angle_gamma   90.00
#
_symmetry.space_group_name_H-M   'P 1'
#
loop_
_entity.id
_entity.type
_entity.pdbx_description
1 polymer ?
#
loop_
_entity_poly.entity_id
_entity_poly.type
_entity_poly.pdbx_seq_one_letter_code
_entity_poly.pdbx_strand_id
1 'polypeptide(L)' 'MTATQVGSAEELGLGDVIAYDFQGDGRFDHSTIVTAKDGRIPLVNAHTYNAYHRTWDYKDSYAYSPNATYIFFKINDNFS' A
#
# COMPACT_ATOMS: atom_id res chain seq x y z
N MET A 1 11.17 10.04 12.29
CA MET A 1 10.29 9.61 11.18
C MET A 1 8.94 9.25 11.76
N THR A 2 7.88 9.90 11.30
CA THR A 2 6.49 9.63 11.71
C THR A 2 5.64 9.36 10.47
N ALA A 3 4.43 8.84 10.65
CA ALA A 3 3.48 8.65 9.57
C ALA A 3 2.08 9.06 10.01
N THR A 4 1.24 9.44 9.04
CA THR A 4 -0.17 9.80 9.24
C THR A 4 -1.04 8.83 8.48
N GLN A 5 -2.04 8.25 9.15
CA GLN A 5 -3.03 7.41 8.47
C GLN A 5 -3.99 8.29 7.66
N VAL A 6 -4.25 7.90 6.41
CA VAL A 6 -5.20 8.58 5.52
C VAL A 6 -6.36 7.67 5.14
N GLY A 7 -7.44 8.25 4.61
CA GLY A 7 -8.70 7.54 4.38
C GLY A 7 -8.73 6.74 3.08
N SER A 8 -7.86 7.07 2.12
CA SER A 8 -7.89 6.48 0.77
C SER A 8 -6.52 6.34 0.15
N ALA A 9 -6.39 5.39 -0.79
CA ALA A 9 -5.14 5.15 -1.50
C ALA A 9 -4.75 6.37 -2.37
N GLU A 10 -5.72 7.09 -2.93
CA GLU A 10 -5.52 8.25 -3.80
C GLU A 10 -4.84 9.43 -3.10
N GLU A 11 -4.88 9.47 -1.76
CA GLU A 11 -4.17 10.46 -0.96
C GLU A 11 -2.66 10.20 -0.95
N LEU A 12 -2.22 8.95 -1.11
CA LEU A 12 -0.82 8.54 -1.02
C LEU A 12 0.03 9.14 -2.15
N GLY A 13 1.25 9.53 -1.83
CA GLY A 13 2.31 9.97 -2.74
C GLY A 13 3.41 8.91 -2.89
N LEU A 14 4.48 9.27 -3.61
CA LEU A 14 5.66 8.42 -3.71
C LEU A 14 6.32 8.24 -2.34
N GLY A 15 6.75 7.02 -2.02
CA GLY A 15 7.38 6.67 -0.73
C GLY A 15 6.38 6.33 0.38
N ASP A 16 5.09 6.58 0.18
CA ASP A 16 4.05 6.21 1.12
C ASP A 16 3.81 4.70 1.15
N VAL A 17 3.28 4.21 2.27
CA VAL A 17 3.20 2.77 2.57
C VAL A 17 1.74 2.34 2.69
N ILE A 18 1.46 1.14 2.19
CA ILE A 18 0.20 0.43 2.42
C ILE A 18 0.49 -0.83 3.22
N ALA A 19 -0.26 -1.04 4.29
CA ALA A 19 -0.28 -2.30 5.03
C ALA A 19 -1.55 -3.08 4.68
N TYR A 20 -1.39 -4.37 4.45
CA TYR A 20 -2.44 -5.29 4.00
C TYR A 20 -2.66 -6.34 5.07
N ASP A 21 -3.92 -6.53 5.43
CA ASP A 21 -4.42 -7.75 6.06
C ASP A 21 -5.17 -8.49 4.95
N PHE A 22 -4.49 -9.42 4.27
CA PHE A 22 -5.07 -10.07 3.10
C PHE A 22 -6.20 -11.05 3.44
N GLN A 23 -6.17 -11.61 4.65
CA GLN A 23 -7.12 -12.61 5.11
C GLN A 23 -8.32 -11.99 5.83
N GLY A 24 -8.21 -10.73 6.26
CA GLY A 24 -9.24 -10.02 7.02
C GLY A 24 -9.35 -10.51 8.46
N ASP A 25 -8.25 -11.02 9.04
CA ASP A 25 -8.24 -11.60 10.39
C ASP A 25 -7.74 -10.63 11.49
N GLY A 26 -7.47 -9.38 11.11
CA GLY A 26 -6.95 -8.33 11.97
C GLY A 26 -5.43 -8.28 12.04
N ARG A 27 -4.71 -9.19 11.37
CA ARG A 27 -3.25 -9.18 11.27
C ARG A 27 -2.80 -8.62 9.93
N PHE A 28 -2.11 -7.49 9.98
CA PHE A 28 -1.44 -6.92 8.81
C PHE A 28 -0.12 -7.64 8.56
N ASP A 29 -0.08 -8.52 7.57
CA ASP A 29 1.03 -9.44 7.29
C ASP A 29 1.82 -9.09 6.02
N HIS A 30 1.37 -8.10 5.25
CA HIS A 30 2.05 -7.63 4.05
C HIS A 30 2.09 -6.11 3.97
N SER A 31 3.11 -5.58 3.30
CA SER A 31 3.24 -4.15 3.05
C SER A 31 3.89 -3.87 1.70
N THR A 32 3.55 -2.71 1.16
CA THR A 32 4.10 -2.22 -0.11
C THR A 32 4.43 -0.74 -0.05
N ILE A 33 5.31 -0.29 -0.94
CA ILE A 33 5.66 1.13 -1.08
C ILE A 33 5.12 1.65 -2.40
N VAL A 34 4.50 2.83 -2.38
CA VAL A 34 4.08 3.55 -3.58
C VAL A 34 5.32 4.07 -4.31
N THR A 35 5.50 3.62 -5.54
CA THR A 35 6.69 3.95 -6.36
C THR A 35 6.34 4.61 -7.70
N ALA A 36 5.07 4.55 -8.10
CA ALA A 36 4.57 5.27 -9.26
C ALA A 36 3.07 5.61 -9.08
N LYS A 37 2.53 6.36 -10.05
CA LYS A 37 1.09 6.65 -10.15
C LYS A 37 0.62 6.56 -11.60
N ASP A 38 -0.58 6.01 -11.78
CA ASP A 38 -1.37 6.17 -12.99
C ASP A 38 -2.53 7.13 -12.71
N GLY A 39 -2.34 8.40 -13.06
CA GLY A 39 -3.22 9.48 -12.62
C GLY A 39 -3.28 9.60 -11.10
N ARG A 40 -4.45 9.30 -10.51
CA ARG A 40 -4.65 9.29 -9.05
C ARG A 40 -4.40 7.93 -8.41
N ILE A 41 -4.29 6.86 -9.21
CA ILE A 41 -4.17 5.49 -8.72
C ILE A 41 -2.71 5.20 -8.37
N PRO A 42 -2.39 4.87 -7.10
CA PRO A 42 -1.04 4.48 -6.74
C PRO A 42 -0.65 3.14 -7.36
N LEU A 43 0.60 3.06 -7.79
CA LEU A 43 1.27 1.83 -8.21
C LEU A 43 2.36 1.50 -7.20
N VAL A 44 2.40 0.24 -6.78
CA VAL A 44 3.20 -0.23 -5.66
C VAL A 44 4.24 -1.27 -6.07
N ASN A 45 5.33 -1.30 -5.29
CA ASN A 45 6.31 -2.37 -5.33
C ASN A 45 6.34 -3.13 -3.99
N ALA A 46 6.64 -4.43 -4.05
CA ALA A 46 6.73 -5.31 -2.89
C ALA A 46 7.96 -6.22 -2.94
N HIS A 47 8.44 -6.68 -1.79
CA HIS A 47 9.63 -7.53 -1.64
C HIS A 47 9.27 -9.00 -1.30
N THR A 48 8.27 -9.57 -1.98
CA THR A 48 7.94 -11.00 -1.84
C THR A 48 8.31 -11.78 -3.10
N TYR A 49 7.90 -11.24 -4.26
CA TYR A 49 8.24 -11.69 -5.60
C TYR A 49 8.30 -10.44 -6.49
N ASN A 50 8.53 -10.60 -7.80
CA ASN A 50 8.54 -9.48 -8.72
C ASN A 50 7.16 -8.80 -8.80
N ALA A 51 6.95 -7.81 -7.93
CA ALA A 51 5.80 -6.93 -7.88
C ALA A 51 6.31 -5.53 -8.20
N TYR A 52 6.21 -5.17 -9.49
CA TYR A 52 6.63 -3.88 -10.03
C TYR A 52 5.42 -3.14 -10.58
N HIS A 53 5.21 -1.89 -10.12
CA HIS A 53 4.16 -0.99 -10.58
C HIS A 53 2.77 -1.63 -10.61
N ARG A 54 2.47 -2.40 -9.59
CA ARG A 54 1.19 -3.09 -9.47
C ARG A 54 0.13 -2.15 -8.91
N THR A 55 -1.12 -2.32 -9.30
CA THR A 55 -2.23 -1.58 -8.68
C THR A 55 -2.24 -1.81 -7.17
N TRP A 56 -2.42 -0.73 -6.40
CA TRP A 56 -2.36 -0.74 -4.94
C TRP A 56 -3.31 -1.76 -4.27
N ASP A 57 -4.43 -2.09 -4.90
CA ASP A 57 -5.44 -2.97 -4.31
C ASP A 57 -5.02 -4.45 -4.33
N TYR A 58 -3.96 -4.79 -5.07
CA TYR A 58 -3.23 -6.06 -5.01
C TYR A 58 -4.13 -7.31 -5.21
N LYS A 59 -5.27 -7.14 -5.90
CA LYS A 59 -6.32 -8.17 -6.05
C LYS A 59 -5.93 -9.37 -6.90
N ASP A 60 -4.96 -9.19 -7.78
CA ASP A 60 -4.39 -10.22 -8.64
C ASP A 60 -3.37 -11.11 -7.89
N SER A 61 -3.24 -10.96 -6.57
CA SER A 61 -2.26 -11.70 -5.77
C SER A 61 -2.82 -13.05 -5.34
N TYR A 62 -1.98 -14.08 -5.32
CA TYR A 62 -2.37 -15.38 -4.78
C TYR A 62 -2.74 -15.32 -3.29
N ALA A 63 -2.27 -14.29 -2.56
CA ALA A 63 -2.59 -14.08 -1.15
C ALA A 63 -3.92 -13.33 -0.95
N TYR A 64 -4.45 -12.67 -1.99
CA TYR A 64 -5.65 -11.83 -1.88
C TYR A 64 -6.89 -12.65 -1.51
N SER A 65 -7.74 -12.07 -0.66
CA SER A 65 -9.10 -12.54 -0.41
C SER A 65 -10.10 -11.39 -0.47
N PRO A 66 -11.40 -11.65 -0.71
CA PRO A 66 -12.44 -10.61 -0.66
C PRO A 66 -12.55 -9.87 0.67
N ASN A 67 -12.03 -10.46 1.76
CA ASN A 67 -12.05 -9.87 3.10
C ASN A 67 -10.84 -8.96 3.36
N ALA A 68 -9.94 -8.81 2.39
CA ALA A 68 -8.72 -8.04 2.57
C ALA A 68 -9.02 -6.60 3.02
N THR A 69 -8.28 -6.13 4.03
CA THR A 69 -8.36 -4.75 4.52
C THR A 69 -7.00 -4.06 4.41
N TYR A 70 -7.04 -2.73 4.34
CA TYR A 70 -5.88 -1.90 4.03
C TYR A 70 -5.77 -0.75 5.03
N ILE A 71 -4.53 -0.40 5.37
CA ILE A 71 -4.21 0.85 6.03
C ILE A 71 -3.25 1.64 5.15
N PHE A 72 -3.59 2.91 4.94
CA PHE A 72 -2.82 3.84 4.11
C PHE A 72 -2.02 4.80 5.00
N PHE A 73 -0.69 4.78 4.86
CA PHE A 73 0.20 5.62 5.64
C PHE A 73 0.95 6.61 4.76
N LYS A 74 0.71 7.91 5.01
CA LYS A 74 1.59 8.97 4.54
C LYS A 74 2.83 9.06 5.41
N ILE A 75 4.01 8.88 4.83
CA ILE A 75 5.26 9.08 5.54
C ILE A 75 5.52 10.58 5.64
N ASN A 76 5.79 11.07 6.85
CA ASN A 76 6.16 12.46 7.06
C ASN A 76 7.66 12.60 6.78
N ASP A 77 8.00 12.90 5.53
CA ASP A 77 9.37 12.99 5.00
C ASP A 77 9.86 14.43 4.79
N ASN A 78 9.14 15.42 5.33
CA ASN A 78 9.65 16.80 5.40
C ASN A 78 10.86 16.87 6.33
N PHE A 79 12.05 16.81 5.76
CA PHE A 79 13.33 17.11 6.41
C PHE A 79 13.59 18.62 6.28
N SER A 80 12.87 19.44 7.06
CA SER A 80 13.19 20.87 7.23
C SER A 80 14.23 21.06 8.33
#